data_AF-A0A2Z7AM10-F1
#
_entry.id   AF-A0A2Z7AM10-F1
#
_cell.length_a   1.000
_cell.length_b   1.000
_cell.length_c   1.000
_cell.angle_alpha   90.00
_cell.angle_beta   90.00
_cell.angle_gamma   90.00
#
_symmetry.space_group_name_H-M   'P 1'
#
loop_
_entity.id
_entity.type
_entity.pdbx_description
1 polymer ?
#
loop_
_entity_poly.entity_id
_entity_poly.type
_entity_poly.pdbx_seq_one_letter_code
_entity_poly.pdbx_strand_id
1 'polypeptide(L)'
;MTQVLQRHKLFTDKSNKCDLQEVKQENEANEELKKELREKSMELQRLKGDELQGLEMDDLIRLEKLVEGGLSRVVKIKELELVEENTMLKQQAEGYLIHNSITMDEEYDVIVLGTGLKECILSGLLSVDGLKVLHMDKNDYYGGESSSINLIQLWKRFRGNDQPPEGLGASREYNVDMIPKFMMANGILVRVLIHANVTKYLNFKAVDGSFVYNKGKIHKVPATDVEALKSPLMGLFEKRRARKFFVFVQEFEESDPKTHEGMDLNSITAKELITKYELEDNTIDFIGHALALHSNDSYLDQPAMDFVKRMKLYAESLARFQAGSPYIYPLYGLGELPQAFARLSAVYGGTYMLNKPQCQVEFGGDGKVIGVTSEGETAKCKKVVCDPSYLPDKVQKVGKVARAICIMSHPIPDTDESHSAQVILPQKQLGRKSDMYLFCCSYTHNVAPKGKYIAFVSAEAETDNPEVELKPGVDLLGPVDEIFFDTYDTFVPTNDSDADQCFISKSYDATTHFESTVTDVLAMYTKITGKVLDLSVDLSAASAGADQ
;
A
#
# COMPACT_ATOMS: atom_id res chain seq x y z
N MET A 1 68.44 60.16 -43.08
CA MET A 1 67.51 60.30 -41.94
C MET A 1 66.06 60.53 -42.37
N THR A 2 65.80 61.16 -43.52
CA THR A 2 64.45 61.51 -44.00
C THR A 2 63.57 60.33 -44.48
N GLN A 3 64.16 59.26 -45.02
CA GLN A 3 63.40 58.06 -45.44
C GLN A 3 62.93 57.19 -44.27
N VAL A 4 63.63 57.20 -43.14
CA VAL A 4 63.28 56.36 -41.97
C VAL A 4 62.08 56.95 -41.22
N LEU A 5 62.01 58.28 -41.09
CA LEU A 5 60.88 58.97 -40.45
C LEU A 5 59.57 58.84 -41.26
N GLN A 6 59.65 58.83 -42.60
CA GLN A 6 58.47 58.60 -43.45
C GLN A 6 57.96 57.15 -43.35
N ARG A 7 58.86 56.17 -43.29
CA ARG A 7 58.48 54.75 -43.10
C ARG A 7 57.86 54.50 -41.73
N HIS A 8 58.37 55.16 -40.68
CA HIS A 8 57.84 54.97 -39.34
C HIS A 8 56.41 55.53 -39.22
N LYS A 9 56.14 56.75 -39.72
CA LYS A 9 54.78 57.33 -39.74
C LYS A 9 53.77 56.49 -40.52
N LEU A 10 54.15 55.97 -41.70
CA LEU A 10 53.28 55.10 -42.50
C LEU A 10 52.98 53.76 -41.81
N PHE A 11 53.93 53.23 -41.02
CA PHE A 11 53.74 52.00 -40.25
C PHE A 11 52.84 52.23 -39.02
N THR A 12 53.00 53.37 -38.33
CA THR A 12 52.15 53.71 -37.17
C THR A 12 50.70 53.96 -37.60
N ASP A 13 50.47 54.68 -38.71
CA ASP A 13 49.13 54.95 -39.21
C ASP A 13 48.42 53.69 -39.75
N LYS A 14 49.17 52.71 -40.28
CA LYS A 14 48.63 51.40 -40.70
C LYS A 14 48.32 50.49 -39.51
N SER A 15 49.22 50.43 -38.51
CA SER A 15 49.01 49.63 -37.29
C SER A 15 47.76 50.10 -36.54
N ASN A 16 47.66 51.40 -36.28
CA ASN A 16 46.51 51.98 -35.58
C ASN A 16 45.18 51.81 -36.34
N LYS A 17 45.21 51.75 -37.69
CA LYS A 17 44.00 51.44 -38.49
C LYS A 17 43.62 49.96 -38.45
N CYS A 18 44.59 49.05 -38.38
CA CYS A 18 44.35 47.61 -38.27
C CYS A 18 43.75 47.27 -36.91
N ASP A 19 44.31 47.81 -35.83
CA ASP A 19 43.85 47.60 -34.45
C ASP A 19 42.43 48.16 -34.24
N LEU A 20 42.10 49.30 -34.85
CA LEU A 20 40.73 49.86 -34.78
C LEU A 20 39.68 49.03 -35.53
N GLN A 21 40.10 48.26 -36.54
CA GLN A 21 39.19 47.49 -37.40
C GLN A 21 38.90 46.11 -36.78
N GLU A 22 39.91 45.49 -36.15
CA GLU A 22 39.75 44.26 -35.35
C GLU A 22 38.88 44.51 -34.11
N VAL A 23 39.12 45.62 -33.38
CA VAL A 23 38.29 45.99 -32.22
C VAL A 23 36.83 46.28 -32.62
N LYS A 24 36.58 46.78 -33.82
CA LYS A 24 35.20 46.96 -34.32
C LYS A 24 34.51 45.62 -34.60
N GLN A 25 35.19 44.69 -35.25
CA GLN A 25 34.65 43.35 -35.54
C GLN A 25 34.39 42.55 -34.26
N GLU A 26 35.27 42.64 -33.26
CA GLU A 26 35.10 41.95 -31.99
C GLU A 26 33.95 42.55 -31.16
N ASN A 27 33.74 43.87 -31.23
CA ASN A 27 32.58 44.52 -30.62
C ASN A 27 31.26 44.15 -31.31
N GLU A 28 31.26 44.04 -32.64
CA GLU A 28 30.08 43.58 -33.40
C GLU A 28 29.72 42.13 -33.04
N ALA A 29 30.71 41.22 -32.97
CA ALA A 29 30.50 39.84 -32.57
C ALA A 29 30.01 39.70 -31.11
N ASN A 30 30.55 40.49 -30.19
CA ASN A 30 30.11 40.50 -28.80
C ASN A 30 28.67 41.03 -28.63
N GLU A 31 28.26 42.01 -29.44
CA GLU A 31 26.88 42.49 -29.42
C GLU A 31 25.90 41.46 -29.98
N GLU A 32 26.31 40.68 -30.99
CA GLU A 32 25.53 39.56 -31.53
C GLU A 32 25.35 38.43 -30.50
N LEU A 33 26.44 38.02 -29.83
CA LEU A 33 26.40 37.04 -28.74
C LEU A 33 25.53 37.51 -27.56
N LYS A 34 25.62 38.78 -27.16
CA LYS A 34 24.75 39.35 -26.12
C LYS A 34 23.28 39.35 -26.54
N LYS A 35 23.00 39.57 -27.83
CA LYS A 35 21.64 39.51 -28.37
C LYS A 35 21.11 38.08 -28.29
N GLU A 36 21.88 37.10 -28.73
CA GLU A 36 21.51 35.69 -28.67
C GLU A 36 21.31 35.19 -27.22
N LEU A 37 22.18 35.62 -26.29
CA LEU A 37 22.04 35.30 -24.87
C LEU A 37 20.77 35.90 -24.24
N ARG A 38 20.40 37.12 -24.64
CA ARG A 38 19.14 37.78 -24.21
C ARG A 38 17.93 37.03 -24.75
N GLU A 39 17.95 36.64 -26.03
CA GLU A 39 16.88 35.86 -26.65
C GLU A 39 16.72 34.49 -25.98
N LYS A 40 17.83 33.78 -25.73
CA LYS A 40 17.82 32.49 -25.03
C LYS A 40 17.39 32.58 -23.57
N SER A 41 17.76 33.66 -22.87
CA SER A 41 17.30 33.90 -21.50
C SER A 41 15.79 34.14 -21.43
N MET A 42 15.25 34.89 -22.39
CA MET A 42 13.81 35.14 -22.50
C MET A 42 13.03 33.88 -22.86
N GLU A 43 13.56 33.05 -23.76
CA GLU A 43 13.00 31.73 -24.10
C GLU A 43 12.96 30.80 -22.86
N LEU A 44 14.00 30.83 -22.03
CA LEU A 44 14.05 30.06 -20.79
C LEU A 44 13.03 30.55 -19.74
N GLN A 45 12.85 31.87 -19.60
CA GLN A 45 11.84 32.45 -18.70
C GLN A 45 10.41 32.13 -19.15
N ARG A 46 10.16 32.10 -20.46
CA ARG A 46 8.88 31.64 -21.05
C ARG A 46 8.60 30.17 -20.74
N LEU A 47 9.59 29.29 -20.91
CA LEU A 47 9.46 27.87 -20.58
C LEU A 47 9.22 27.62 -19.09
N LYS A 48 9.70 28.51 -18.21
CA LYS A 48 9.44 28.46 -16.75
C LYS A 48 8.09 29.05 -16.35
N GLY A 49 7.37 29.68 -17.27
CA GLY A 49 6.11 30.37 -16.99
C GLY A 49 6.27 31.76 -16.36
N ASP A 50 7.51 32.27 -16.27
CA ASP A 50 7.82 33.55 -15.60
C ASP A 50 7.39 34.77 -16.43
N GLU A 51 7.33 34.63 -17.77
CA GLU A 51 7.03 35.75 -18.69
C GLU A 51 6.19 35.29 -19.90
N LEU A 52 4.86 35.17 -19.72
CA LEU A 52 3.92 34.69 -20.75
C LEU A 52 3.16 35.82 -21.49
N GLN A 53 3.38 37.08 -21.13
CA GLN A 53 2.63 38.22 -21.68
C GLN A 53 3.01 38.49 -23.15
N GLY A 54 2.01 38.58 -24.03
CA GLY A 54 2.18 38.93 -25.45
C GLY A 54 2.41 37.75 -26.40
N LEU A 55 2.28 36.51 -25.94
CA LEU A 55 2.30 35.31 -26.79
C LEU A 55 0.92 35.08 -27.43
N GLU A 56 0.90 34.75 -28.72
CA GLU A 56 -0.32 34.33 -29.41
C GLU A 56 -0.62 32.84 -29.12
N MET A 57 -1.85 32.40 -29.42
CA MET A 57 -2.28 31.02 -29.13
C MET A 57 -1.37 29.96 -29.78
N ASP A 58 -0.90 30.22 -31.00
CA ASP A 58 0.00 29.31 -31.71
C ASP A 58 1.37 29.18 -31.03
N ASP A 59 1.87 30.25 -30.39
CA ASP A 59 3.12 30.22 -29.64
C ASP A 59 2.98 29.44 -28.32
N LEU A 60 1.82 29.55 -27.65
CA LEU A 60 1.48 28.78 -26.46
C LEU A 60 1.40 27.27 -26.76
N ILE A 61 0.74 26.88 -27.85
CA ILE A 61 0.68 25.48 -28.31
C ILE A 61 2.08 24.94 -28.63
N ARG A 62 2.96 25.78 -29.19
CA ARG A 62 4.33 25.39 -29.49
C ARG A 62 5.17 25.21 -28.21
N LEU A 63 4.99 26.08 -27.22
CA LEU A 63 5.61 25.96 -25.89
C LEU A 63 5.15 24.69 -25.18
N GLU A 64 3.85 24.40 -25.19
CA GLU A 64 3.28 23.17 -24.61
C GLU A 64 3.93 21.92 -25.21
N LYS A 65 3.99 21.81 -26.54
CA LYS A 65 4.65 20.68 -27.23
C LYS A 65 6.14 20.55 -26.90
N LEU A 66 6.84 21.66 -26.69
CA LEU A 66 8.26 21.65 -26.32
C LEU A 66 8.45 21.16 -24.89
N VAL A 67 7.58 21.59 -23.97
CA VAL A 67 7.57 21.15 -22.56
C VAL A 67 7.20 19.67 -22.47
N GLU A 68 6.14 19.22 -23.14
CA GLU A 68 5.74 17.81 -23.20
C GLU A 68 6.85 16.92 -23.76
N GLY A 69 7.47 17.34 -24.87
CA GLY A 69 8.59 16.62 -25.46
C GLY A 69 9.82 16.58 -24.54
N GLY A 70 10.07 17.65 -23.78
CA GLY A 70 11.11 17.72 -22.76
C GLY A 70 10.83 16.76 -21.59
N LEU A 71 9.61 16.80 -21.06
CA LEU A 71 9.16 15.95 -19.96
C LEU A 71 9.23 14.47 -20.35
N SER A 72 8.77 14.13 -21.56
CA SER A 72 8.86 12.76 -22.10
C SER A 72 10.31 12.26 -22.17
N ARG A 73 11.27 13.12 -22.58
CA ARG A 73 12.71 12.76 -22.56
C ARG A 73 13.24 12.58 -21.14
N VAL A 74 12.86 13.47 -20.20
CA VAL A 74 13.29 13.37 -18.80
C VAL A 74 12.75 12.10 -18.15
N VAL A 75 11.47 11.78 -18.35
CA VAL A 75 10.85 10.54 -17.87
C VAL A 75 11.59 9.33 -18.43
N LYS A 76 11.86 9.30 -19.73
CA LYS A 76 12.55 8.18 -20.37
C LYS A 76 13.99 8.00 -19.87
N ILE A 77 14.71 9.10 -19.63
CA ILE A 77 16.06 9.06 -19.05
C ILE A 77 16.00 8.56 -17.61
N LYS A 78 15.10 9.09 -16.78
CA LYS A 78 14.92 8.64 -15.40
C LYS A 78 14.47 7.18 -15.30
N GLU A 79 13.61 6.72 -16.20
CA GLU A 79 13.22 5.30 -16.28
C GLU A 79 14.43 4.43 -16.63
N LEU A 80 15.27 4.85 -17.58
CA LEU A 80 16.49 4.11 -17.91
C LEU A 80 17.47 4.09 -16.74
N GLU A 81 17.69 5.22 -16.06
CA GLU A 81 18.52 5.30 -14.85
C GLU A 81 17.99 4.41 -13.72
N LEU A 82 16.68 4.43 -13.45
CA LEU A 82 16.02 3.56 -12.47
C LEU A 82 16.13 2.08 -12.82
N VAL A 83 16.00 1.73 -14.11
CA VAL A 83 16.14 0.35 -14.58
C VAL A 83 17.59 -0.10 -14.43
N GLU A 84 18.56 0.75 -14.76
CA GLU A 84 19.98 0.46 -14.64
C GLU A 84 20.39 0.32 -13.16
N GLU A 85 19.93 1.22 -12.29
CA GLU A 85 20.12 1.13 -10.84
C GLU A 85 19.47 -0.12 -10.26
N ASN A 86 18.22 -0.45 -10.64
CA ASN A 86 17.58 -1.71 -10.23
C ASN A 86 18.30 -2.94 -10.78
N THR A 87 18.90 -2.87 -11.96
CA THR A 87 19.68 -3.98 -12.53
C THR A 87 20.99 -4.17 -11.77
N MET A 88 21.70 -3.09 -11.46
CA MET A 88 22.89 -3.13 -10.61
C MET A 88 22.56 -3.61 -9.20
N LEU A 89 21.44 -3.18 -8.62
CA LEU A 89 20.98 -3.63 -7.30
C LEU A 89 20.55 -5.10 -7.32
N LYS A 90 19.90 -5.59 -8.38
CA LYS A 90 19.63 -7.03 -8.56
C LYS A 90 20.92 -7.83 -8.67
N GLN A 91 21.90 -7.36 -9.43
CA GLN A 91 23.21 -8.02 -9.53
C GLN A 91 23.99 -7.95 -8.21
N GLN A 92 23.87 -6.87 -7.43
CA GLN A 92 24.44 -6.79 -6.08
C GLN A 92 23.72 -7.71 -5.10
N ALA A 93 22.39 -7.83 -5.17
CA ALA A 93 21.63 -8.78 -4.36
C ALA A 93 21.97 -10.23 -4.73
N GLU A 94 22.07 -10.55 -6.02
CA GLU A 94 22.53 -11.85 -6.53
C GLU A 94 24.00 -12.12 -6.13
N GLY A 95 24.86 -11.10 -6.17
CA GLY A 95 26.24 -11.19 -5.69
C GLY A 95 26.32 -11.44 -4.18
N TYR A 96 25.41 -10.85 -3.39
CA TYR A 96 25.27 -11.09 -1.95
C TYR A 96 24.73 -12.50 -1.67
N LEU A 97 23.81 -13.00 -2.51
CA LEU A 97 23.29 -14.37 -2.45
C LEU A 97 24.35 -15.42 -2.79
N ILE A 98 25.34 -15.10 -3.64
CA ILE A 98 26.43 -16.02 -4.02
C ILE A 98 27.59 -15.97 -3.00
N HIS A 99 27.81 -14.85 -2.30
CA HIS A 99 28.90 -14.75 -1.30
C HIS A 99 28.54 -15.20 0.11
N ASN A 100 27.25 -15.42 0.40
CA ASN A 100 26.78 -16.07 1.63
C ASN A 100 26.27 -17.49 1.32
N SER A 101 27.15 -18.35 0.79
CA SER A 101 27.04 -19.77 1.08
C SER A 101 26.96 -19.91 2.61
N ILE A 102 25.89 -20.50 3.13
CA ILE A 102 25.67 -20.72 4.58
C ILE A 102 27.00 -21.13 5.19
N THR A 103 27.58 -20.27 6.01
CA THR A 103 28.69 -20.65 6.88
C THR A 103 28.08 -21.60 7.89
N MET A 104 28.32 -22.90 7.67
CA MET A 104 27.63 -24.07 8.27
C MET A 104 27.72 -24.21 9.81
N ASP A 105 28.15 -23.18 10.53
CA ASP A 105 28.20 -23.09 11.99
C ASP A 105 27.47 -21.84 12.55
N GLU A 106 26.73 -21.10 11.72
CA GLU A 106 26.04 -19.89 12.17
C GLU A 106 24.74 -20.20 12.92
N GLU A 107 24.72 -19.85 14.20
CA GLU A 107 23.51 -19.79 15.03
C GLU A 107 22.81 -18.44 14.81
N TYR A 108 21.50 -18.50 14.56
CA TYR A 108 20.62 -17.33 14.44
C TYR A 108 19.78 -17.17 15.71
N ASP A 109 19.45 -15.93 16.07
CA ASP A 109 18.51 -15.73 17.17
C ASP A 109 17.10 -16.14 16.78
N VAL A 110 16.71 -15.84 15.53
CA VAL A 110 15.41 -16.17 14.96
C VAL A 110 15.56 -16.62 13.51
N ILE A 111 14.93 -17.75 13.15
CA ILE A 111 14.68 -18.11 11.76
C ILE A 111 13.22 -17.78 11.43
N VAL A 112 12.98 -17.12 10.30
CA VAL A 112 11.65 -16.76 9.79
C VAL A 112 11.36 -17.56 8.52
N LEU A 113 10.22 -18.24 8.45
CA LEU A 113 9.82 -19.07 7.32
C LEU A 113 8.55 -18.54 6.66
N GLY A 114 8.65 -18.23 5.37
CA GLY A 114 7.58 -17.63 4.58
C GLY A 114 7.71 -16.11 4.54
N THR A 115 7.57 -15.53 3.36
CA THR A 115 7.71 -14.09 3.11
C THR A 115 6.36 -13.39 3.00
N GLY A 116 5.36 -13.88 3.72
CA GLY A 116 4.11 -13.15 3.93
C GLY A 116 4.38 -11.80 4.58
N LEU A 117 3.45 -10.85 4.42
CA LEU A 117 3.59 -9.52 5.02
C LEU A 117 3.85 -9.59 6.54
N LYS A 118 3.22 -10.53 7.25
CA LYS A 118 3.36 -10.65 8.71
C LYS A 118 4.79 -11.05 9.10
N GLU A 119 5.31 -12.06 8.44
CA GLU A 119 6.67 -12.58 8.63
C GLU A 119 7.72 -11.54 8.24
N CYS A 120 7.51 -10.82 7.14
CA CYS A 120 8.39 -9.73 6.72
C CYS A 120 8.42 -8.57 7.72
N ILE A 121 7.27 -8.11 8.23
CA ILE A 121 7.23 -7.08 9.27
C ILE A 121 7.99 -7.55 10.52
N LEU A 122 7.73 -8.78 10.99
CA LEU A 122 8.43 -9.35 12.15
C LEU A 122 9.94 -9.42 11.90
N SER A 123 10.36 -9.96 10.76
CA SER A 123 11.76 -10.05 10.39
C SER A 123 12.45 -8.68 10.39
N GLY A 124 11.81 -7.67 9.81
CA GLY A 124 12.33 -6.30 9.80
C GLY A 124 12.47 -5.72 11.22
N LEU A 125 11.42 -5.80 12.03
CA LEU A 125 11.43 -5.28 13.40
C LEU A 125 12.45 -6.00 14.29
N LEU A 126 12.55 -7.33 14.19
CA LEU A 126 13.51 -8.12 14.97
C LEU A 126 14.95 -7.77 14.57
N SER A 127 15.24 -7.57 13.29
CA SER A 127 16.55 -7.11 12.84
C SER A 127 16.88 -5.69 13.35
N VAL A 128 15.91 -4.77 13.34
CA VAL A 128 16.09 -3.41 13.92
C VAL A 128 16.41 -3.50 15.41
N ASP A 129 15.82 -4.45 16.13
CA ASP A 129 16.10 -4.74 17.53
C ASP A 129 17.45 -5.45 17.78
N GLY A 130 18.24 -5.65 16.74
CA GLY A 130 19.60 -6.21 16.80
C GLY A 130 19.66 -7.73 16.86
N LEU A 131 18.55 -8.44 16.62
CA LEU A 131 18.53 -9.89 16.56
C LEU A 131 19.12 -10.37 15.23
N LYS A 132 19.89 -11.45 15.26
CA LYS A 132 20.40 -12.09 14.04
C LYS A 132 19.30 -12.93 13.40
N VAL A 133 18.81 -12.50 12.24
CA VAL A 133 17.65 -13.10 11.55
C VAL A 133 18.08 -13.78 10.25
N LEU A 134 17.65 -15.03 10.07
CA LEU A 134 17.63 -15.71 8.76
C LEU A 134 16.19 -15.86 8.32
N HIS A 135 15.86 -15.40 7.13
CA HIS A 135 14.51 -15.42 6.56
C HIS A 135 14.51 -16.27 5.29
N MET A 136 13.72 -17.33 5.26
CA MET A 136 13.68 -18.28 4.16
C MET A 136 12.26 -18.43 3.60
N ASP A 137 12.15 -18.69 2.30
CA ASP A 137 10.88 -19.07 1.66
C ASP A 137 11.10 -20.25 0.72
N LYS A 138 10.13 -21.18 0.73
CA LYS A 138 10.07 -22.29 -0.22
C LYS A 138 9.75 -21.85 -1.65
N ASN A 139 9.12 -20.69 -1.81
CA ASN A 139 8.76 -20.14 -3.10
C ASN A 139 9.92 -19.31 -3.68
N ASP A 140 9.95 -19.17 -5.01
CA ASP A 140 10.90 -18.33 -5.74
C ASP A 140 10.46 -16.86 -5.84
N TYR A 141 9.39 -16.48 -5.14
CA TYR A 141 8.82 -15.14 -5.09
C TYR A 141 8.44 -14.72 -3.66
N TYR A 142 8.29 -13.42 -3.44
CA TYR A 142 7.85 -12.84 -2.16
C TYR A 142 6.33 -12.90 -1.96
N GLY A 143 5.88 -12.92 -0.70
CA GLY A 143 4.50 -12.62 -0.31
C GLY A 143 3.66 -13.82 0.12
N GLY A 144 4.13 -15.05 -0.08
CA GLY A 144 3.41 -16.27 0.29
C GLY A 144 1.99 -16.31 -0.30
N GLU A 145 0.99 -16.54 0.56
CA GLU A 145 -0.44 -16.50 0.19
C GLU A 145 -0.93 -15.10 -0.20
N SER A 146 -0.27 -14.05 0.29
CA SER A 146 -0.55 -12.63 -0.01
C SER A 146 0.32 -12.07 -1.15
N SER A 147 0.85 -12.92 -2.01
CA SER A 147 1.73 -12.50 -3.11
C SER A 147 1.01 -11.62 -4.15
N SER A 148 1.80 -10.79 -4.83
CA SER A 148 1.34 -10.05 -6.01
C SER A 148 1.82 -10.76 -7.26
N ILE A 149 0.91 -11.10 -8.17
CA ILE A 149 1.22 -11.90 -9.36
C ILE A 149 0.81 -11.18 -10.65
N ASN A 150 1.56 -11.43 -11.72
CA ASN A 150 1.26 -10.87 -13.03
C ASN A 150 0.16 -11.67 -13.75
N LEU A 151 -0.30 -11.16 -14.91
CA LEU A 151 -1.40 -11.76 -15.66
C LEU A 151 -1.12 -13.22 -16.07
N ILE A 152 0.07 -13.54 -16.56
CA ILE A 152 0.45 -14.90 -16.95
C ILE A 152 0.46 -15.84 -15.75
N GLN A 153 0.97 -15.39 -14.60
CA GLN A 153 0.95 -16.17 -13.36
C GLN A 153 -0.49 -16.39 -12.87
N LEU A 154 -1.36 -15.39 -12.99
CA LEU A 154 -2.79 -15.50 -12.68
C LEU A 154 -3.46 -16.56 -13.56
N TRP A 155 -3.21 -16.52 -14.88
CA TRP A 155 -3.68 -17.55 -15.82
C TRP A 155 -3.14 -18.93 -15.46
N LYS A 156 -1.85 -19.03 -15.16
CA LYS A 156 -1.22 -20.28 -14.76
C LYS A 156 -1.90 -20.90 -13.54
N ARG A 157 -2.25 -20.07 -12.56
CA ARG A 157 -2.90 -20.50 -11.32
C ARG A 157 -4.34 -20.98 -11.54
N PHE A 158 -5.13 -20.28 -12.35
CA PHE A 158 -6.58 -20.54 -12.45
C PHE A 158 -7.05 -21.23 -13.74
N ARG A 159 -6.23 -21.20 -14.78
CA ARG A 159 -6.52 -21.74 -16.13
C ARG A 159 -5.41 -22.67 -16.65
N GLY A 160 -4.37 -22.94 -15.86
CA GLY A 160 -3.30 -23.86 -16.25
C GLY A 160 -2.43 -23.32 -17.38
N ASN A 161 -2.27 -24.04 -18.49
CA ASN A 161 -1.35 -23.62 -19.56
C ASN A 161 -1.97 -22.66 -20.59
N ASP A 162 -3.22 -22.25 -20.38
CA ASP A 162 -3.91 -21.29 -21.24
C ASP A 162 -3.24 -19.91 -21.17
N GLN A 163 -3.37 -19.14 -22.26
CA GLN A 163 -2.81 -17.79 -22.35
C GLN A 163 -3.88 -16.72 -22.11
N PRO A 164 -3.53 -15.59 -21.48
CA PRO A 164 -4.44 -14.46 -21.36
C PRO A 164 -4.82 -13.90 -22.75
N PRO A 165 -6.09 -13.52 -22.97
CA PRO A 165 -6.50 -12.83 -24.18
C PRO A 165 -5.69 -11.55 -24.40
N GLU A 166 -5.25 -11.31 -25.66
CA GLU A 166 -4.44 -10.13 -26.01
C GLU A 166 -5.12 -8.80 -25.63
N GLY A 167 -6.46 -8.76 -25.65
CA GLY A 167 -7.26 -7.59 -25.28
C GLY A 167 -7.17 -7.17 -23.81
N LEU A 168 -6.54 -7.97 -22.95
CA LEU A 168 -6.31 -7.61 -21.54
C LEU A 168 -5.04 -6.79 -21.34
N GLY A 169 -4.17 -6.66 -22.33
CA GLY A 169 -2.94 -5.87 -22.24
C GLY A 169 -1.74 -6.67 -21.76
N ALA A 170 -0.62 -5.97 -21.50
CA ALA A 170 0.65 -6.63 -21.25
C ALA A 170 0.73 -7.22 -19.84
N SER A 171 1.13 -8.49 -19.73
CA SER A 171 1.20 -9.19 -18.44
C SER A 171 2.01 -8.46 -17.36
N ARG A 172 3.12 -7.81 -17.75
CA ARG A 172 4.03 -7.11 -16.81
C ARG A 172 3.43 -5.86 -16.16
N GLU A 173 2.33 -5.35 -16.68
CA GLU A 173 1.63 -4.18 -16.13
C GLU A 173 0.61 -4.58 -15.05
N TYR A 174 0.41 -5.89 -14.85
CA TYR A 174 -0.44 -6.43 -13.80
C TYR A 174 0.37 -6.76 -12.56
N ASN A 175 -0.08 -6.25 -11.41
CA ASN A 175 0.35 -6.63 -10.07
C ASN A 175 -0.91 -7.00 -9.28
N VAL A 176 -1.39 -8.23 -9.48
CA VAL A 176 -2.65 -8.74 -8.91
C VAL A 176 -2.36 -9.30 -7.53
N ASP A 177 -2.73 -8.55 -6.50
CA ASP A 177 -2.56 -9.00 -5.13
C ASP A 177 -3.53 -10.14 -4.80
N MET A 178 -2.98 -11.28 -4.37
CA MET A 178 -3.77 -12.44 -4.03
C MET A 178 -4.55 -12.23 -2.73
N ILE A 179 -4.19 -11.26 -1.88
CA ILE A 179 -5.00 -10.89 -0.69
C ILE A 179 -4.99 -9.37 -0.58
N PRO A 180 -5.81 -8.67 -1.37
CA PRO A 180 -5.83 -7.21 -1.39
C PRO A 180 -6.46 -6.66 -0.11
N LYS A 181 -5.77 -5.71 0.50
CA LYS A 181 -6.19 -5.03 1.72
C LYS A 181 -5.72 -3.57 1.66
N PHE A 182 -6.62 -2.65 1.97
CA PHE A 182 -6.30 -1.24 2.13
C PHE A 182 -5.65 -0.94 3.48
N MET A 183 -4.89 0.13 3.52
CA MET A 183 -4.28 0.62 4.75
C MET A 183 -5.08 1.79 5.26
N MET A 184 -5.53 1.76 6.51
CA MET A 184 -6.05 2.98 7.14
C MET A 184 -4.93 4.00 7.26
N ALA A 185 -5.19 5.23 6.84
CA ALA A 185 -4.21 6.31 6.82
C ALA A 185 -3.54 6.54 8.17
N ASN A 186 -4.29 6.45 9.28
CA ASN A 186 -3.76 6.53 10.64
C ASN A 186 -3.70 5.19 11.38
N GLY A 187 -3.84 4.09 10.63
CA GLY A 187 -3.84 2.72 11.15
C GLY A 187 -2.51 2.27 11.70
N ILE A 188 -2.53 1.12 12.39
CA ILE A 188 -1.36 0.56 13.06
C ILE A 188 -0.25 0.23 12.05
N LEU A 189 -0.61 -0.26 10.86
CA LEU A 189 0.38 -0.59 9.82
C LEU A 189 1.19 0.64 9.40
N VAL A 190 0.53 1.78 9.16
CA VAL A 190 1.21 3.03 8.77
C VAL A 190 2.17 3.46 9.87
N ARG A 191 1.78 3.34 11.14
CA ARG A 191 2.65 3.65 12.28
C ARG A 191 3.88 2.73 12.34
N VAL A 192 3.70 1.44 12.08
CA VAL A 192 4.82 0.48 11.99
C VAL A 192 5.76 0.84 10.84
N LEU A 193 5.23 1.21 9.66
CA LEU A 193 6.07 1.61 8.52
C LEU A 193 6.91 2.85 8.82
N ILE A 194 6.33 3.86 9.50
CA ILE A 194 7.04 5.08 9.91
C ILE A 194 8.09 4.74 10.95
N HIS A 195 7.72 3.98 11.99
CA HIS A 195 8.62 3.55 13.06
C HIS A 195 9.84 2.81 12.50
N ALA A 196 9.60 1.88 11.57
CA ALA A 196 10.64 1.09 10.92
C ALA A 196 11.40 1.86 9.82
N ASN A 197 11.02 3.11 9.52
CA ASN A 197 11.62 3.97 8.49
C ASN A 197 11.69 3.31 7.10
N VAL A 198 10.65 2.54 6.74
CA VAL A 198 10.51 1.88 5.43
C VAL A 198 9.65 2.66 4.46
N THR A 199 8.96 3.72 4.92
CA THR A 199 8.16 4.60 4.06
C THR A 199 8.97 5.22 2.91
N LYS A 200 10.28 5.44 3.09
CA LYS A 200 11.18 5.92 2.03
C LYS A 200 11.34 4.97 0.83
N TYR A 201 10.91 3.71 0.95
CA TYR A 201 10.93 2.72 -0.13
C TYR A 201 9.57 2.57 -0.82
N LEU A 202 8.54 3.25 -0.32
CA LEU A 202 7.15 3.00 -0.67
C LEU A 202 6.49 4.30 -1.12
N ASN A 203 5.72 4.23 -2.19
CA ASN A 203 4.87 5.34 -2.63
C ASN A 203 3.42 4.95 -2.43
N PHE A 204 2.67 5.78 -1.72
CA PHE A 204 1.25 5.54 -1.44
C PHE A 204 0.37 6.51 -2.21
N LYS A 205 -0.73 6.00 -2.75
CA LYS A 205 -1.84 6.80 -3.26
C LYS A 205 -3.04 6.65 -2.32
N ALA A 206 -3.79 7.72 -2.13
CA ALA A 206 -5.06 7.66 -1.43
C ALA A 206 -6.12 6.99 -2.31
N VAL A 207 -7.02 6.23 -1.67
CA VAL A 207 -8.13 5.55 -2.35
C VAL A 207 -9.26 6.53 -2.55
N ASP A 208 -9.88 6.55 -3.72
CA ASP A 208 -10.80 7.62 -4.13
C ASP A 208 -12.12 7.62 -3.33
N GLY A 209 -12.61 6.43 -2.93
CA GLY A 209 -13.91 6.35 -2.27
C GLY A 209 -14.09 5.17 -1.33
N SER A 210 -14.93 5.40 -0.32
CA SER A 210 -15.44 4.39 0.61
C SER A 210 -16.97 4.41 0.58
N PHE A 211 -17.56 3.25 0.31
CA PHE A 211 -18.96 3.09 0.03
C PHE A 211 -19.57 1.93 0.82
N VAL A 212 -20.89 1.95 0.96
CA VAL A 212 -21.68 0.92 1.62
C VAL A 212 -22.87 0.54 0.73
N TYR A 213 -23.16 -0.75 0.67
CA TYR A 213 -24.35 -1.26 0.02
C TYR A 213 -25.57 -1.13 0.94
N ASN A 214 -26.65 -0.58 0.39
CA ASN A 214 -27.93 -0.47 1.07
C ASN A 214 -29.06 -0.72 0.07
N LYS A 215 -29.93 -1.70 0.35
CA LYS A 215 -31.16 -1.94 -0.43
C LYS A 215 -30.95 -1.96 -1.97
N GLY A 216 -29.91 -2.65 -2.43
CA GLY A 216 -29.64 -2.81 -3.86
C GLY A 216 -28.77 -1.74 -4.50
N LYS A 217 -28.29 -0.74 -3.75
CA LYS A 217 -27.48 0.37 -4.27
C LYS A 217 -26.23 0.63 -3.45
N ILE A 218 -25.22 1.16 -4.11
CA ILE A 218 -23.99 1.65 -3.49
C ILE A 218 -24.19 3.11 -3.09
N HIS A 219 -23.75 3.47 -1.88
CA HIS A 219 -23.81 4.83 -1.36
C HIS A 219 -22.48 5.21 -0.71
N LYS A 220 -22.05 6.46 -0.87
CA LYS A 220 -20.90 6.98 -0.14
C LYS A 220 -21.14 6.94 1.37
N VAL A 221 -20.15 6.44 2.12
CA VAL A 221 -20.22 6.35 3.59
C VAL A 221 -20.12 7.76 4.18
N PRO A 222 -21.11 8.23 4.96
CA PRO A 222 -21.00 9.49 5.68
C PRO A 222 -20.12 9.30 6.91
N ALA A 223 -18.97 9.97 6.95
CA ALA A 223 -17.99 9.80 8.01
C ALA A 223 -17.82 11.05 8.89
N THR A 224 -18.44 12.16 8.51
CA THR A 224 -18.44 13.41 9.27
C THR A 224 -19.86 13.88 9.59
N ASP A 225 -19.97 14.78 10.56
CA ASP A 225 -21.23 15.40 10.95
C ASP A 225 -21.88 16.17 9.77
N VAL A 226 -21.07 16.80 8.92
CA VAL A 226 -21.51 17.48 7.68
C VAL A 226 -21.97 16.50 6.61
N GLU A 227 -21.24 15.41 6.38
CA GLU A 227 -21.63 14.38 5.41
C GLU A 227 -22.90 13.63 5.83
N ALA A 228 -23.06 13.38 7.14
CA ALA A 228 -24.26 12.77 7.70
C ALA A 228 -25.52 13.56 7.34
N LEU A 229 -25.47 14.89 7.40
CA LEU A 229 -26.59 15.76 7.01
C LEU A 229 -26.92 15.71 5.50
N LYS A 230 -25.95 15.37 4.65
CA LYS A 230 -26.12 15.29 3.19
C LYS A 230 -26.49 13.89 2.70
N SER A 231 -26.15 12.85 3.46
CA SER A 231 -26.30 11.45 3.03
C SER A 231 -27.74 11.04 2.65
N PRO A 232 -27.95 10.27 1.58
CA PRO A 232 -29.26 9.71 1.25
C PRO A 232 -29.62 8.47 2.10
N LEU A 233 -28.70 7.94 2.91
CA LEU A 233 -28.91 6.73 3.72
C LEU A 233 -29.87 6.92 4.90
N MET A 234 -30.19 8.18 5.25
CA MET A 234 -30.96 8.53 6.44
C MET A 234 -32.05 9.55 6.13
N GLY A 235 -33.19 9.42 6.83
CA GLY A 235 -34.25 10.43 6.84
C GLY A 235 -33.84 11.70 7.60
N LEU A 236 -34.59 12.79 7.44
CA LEU A 236 -34.22 14.12 7.98
C LEU A 236 -34.01 14.13 9.51
N PHE A 237 -34.83 13.41 10.27
CA PHE A 237 -34.68 13.33 11.74
C PHE A 237 -33.52 12.44 12.14
N GLU A 238 -33.36 11.31 11.47
CA GLU A 238 -32.25 10.38 11.71
C GLU A 238 -30.89 11.04 11.46
N LYS A 239 -30.77 11.85 10.41
CA LYS A 239 -29.57 12.66 10.15
C LYS A 239 -29.15 13.53 11.34
N ARG A 240 -30.11 14.09 12.08
CA ARG A 240 -29.82 14.93 13.25
C ARG A 240 -29.33 14.09 14.43
N ARG A 241 -29.86 12.88 14.61
CA ARG A 241 -29.40 11.93 15.65
C ARG A 241 -28.02 11.40 15.32
N ALA A 242 -27.80 10.93 14.10
CA ALA A 242 -26.49 10.50 13.61
C ALA A 242 -25.44 11.60 13.73
N ARG A 243 -25.79 12.85 13.39
CA ARG A 243 -24.90 14.00 13.59
C ARG A 243 -24.47 14.15 15.04
N LYS A 244 -25.39 14.08 16.01
CA LYS A 244 -25.07 14.18 17.44
C LYS A 244 -24.12 13.06 17.88
N PHE A 245 -24.38 11.84 17.40
CA PHE A 245 -23.52 10.70 17.68
C PHE A 245 -22.10 10.89 17.10
N PHE A 246 -21.97 11.37 15.86
CA PHE A 246 -20.66 11.66 15.28
C PHE A 246 -19.89 12.75 16.04
N VAL A 247 -20.58 13.79 16.50
CA VAL A 247 -19.96 14.83 17.34
C VAL A 247 -19.43 14.21 18.65
N PHE A 248 -20.22 13.37 19.32
CA PHE A 248 -19.75 12.65 20.51
C PHE A 248 -18.50 11.83 20.24
N VAL A 249 -18.50 11.01 19.17
CA VAL A 249 -17.34 10.18 18.82
C VAL A 249 -16.10 11.04 18.54
N GLN A 250 -16.26 12.15 17.82
CA GLN A 250 -15.15 13.06 17.51
C GLN A 250 -14.58 13.73 18.77
N GLU A 251 -15.44 14.20 19.66
CA GLU A 251 -15.08 14.90 20.90
C GLU A 251 -14.62 13.96 22.03
N PHE A 252 -14.86 12.65 21.93
CA PHE A 252 -14.53 11.67 22.96
C PHE A 252 -13.01 11.56 23.18
N GLU A 253 -12.53 11.87 24.38
CA GLU A 253 -11.13 11.70 24.78
C GLU A 253 -11.03 10.76 25.97
N GLU A 254 -10.33 9.64 25.81
CA GLU A 254 -10.21 8.59 26.84
C GLU A 254 -9.64 9.13 28.17
N SER A 255 -8.76 10.14 28.07
CA SER A 255 -8.12 10.78 29.22
C SER A 255 -8.95 11.90 29.88
N ASP A 256 -10.03 12.37 29.25
CA ASP A 256 -10.89 13.44 29.80
C ASP A 256 -12.33 12.94 30.06
N PRO A 257 -12.66 12.60 31.33
CA PRO A 257 -14.00 12.16 31.71
C PRO A 257 -15.16 13.09 31.35
N LYS A 258 -14.88 14.39 31.10
CA LYS A 258 -15.93 15.35 30.70
C LYS A 258 -16.50 15.03 29.33
N THR A 259 -15.71 14.41 28.46
CA THR A 259 -16.10 14.05 27.10
C THR A 259 -16.95 12.77 27.06
N HIS A 260 -17.01 12.02 28.16
CA HIS A 260 -17.70 10.72 28.20
C HIS A 260 -19.22 10.84 28.38
N GLU A 261 -19.75 12.06 28.55
CA GLU A 261 -21.15 12.35 28.84
C GLU A 261 -21.73 11.51 30.00
N GLY A 262 -20.92 11.26 31.03
CA GLY A 262 -21.29 10.46 32.21
C GLY A 262 -21.35 8.96 31.98
N MET A 263 -20.83 8.45 30.85
CA MET A 263 -20.75 7.02 30.53
C MET A 263 -19.34 6.46 30.81
N ASP A 264 -19.25 5.18 31.15
CA ASP A 264 -17.99 4.45 31.12
C ASP A 264 -18.03 3.45 29.96
N LEU A 265 -17.29 3.76 28.88
CA LEU A 265 -17.30 2.96 27.65
C LEU A 265 -16.60 1.61 27.79
N ASN A 266 -15.89 1.36 28.89
CA ASN A 266 -15.36 0.02 29.20
C ASN A 266 -16.41 -0.88 29.86
N SER A 267 -17.47 -0.28 30.41
CA SER A 267 -18.53 -0.99 31.14
C SER A 267 -19.81 -1.14 30.32
N ILE A 268 -20.24 -0.07 29.62
CA ILE A 268 -21.46 -0.14 28.80
C ILE A 268 -21.17 -0.80 27.45
N THR A 269 -22.18 -1.47 26.90
CA THR A 269 -22.05 -2.10 25.57
C THR A 269 -22.19 -1.09 24.44
N ALA A 270 -21.69 -1.42 23.25
CA ALA A 270 -21.89 -0.59 22.06
C ALA A 270 -23.40 -0.39 21.77
N LYS A 271 -24.23 -1.41 22.01
CA LYS A 271 -25.69 -1.31 21.89
C LYS A 271 -26.31 -0.31 22.85
N GLU A 272 -25.88 -0.30 24.11
CA GLU A 272 -26.36 0.67 25.10
C GLU A 272 -25.98 2.10 24.72
N LEU A 273 -24.73 2.30 24.27
CA LEU A 273 -24.25 3.59 23.75
C LEU A 273 -25.11 4.06 22.57
N ILE A 274 -25.30 3.19 21.56
CA ILE A 274 -26.07 3.51 20.35
C ILE A 274 -27.54 3.83 20.70
N THR A 275 -28.13 3.08 21.63
CA THR A 275 -29.52 3.28 22.08
C THR A 275 -29.70 4.66 22.71
N LYS A 276 -28.69 5.20 23.42
CA LYS A 276 -28.72 6.57 23.99
C LYS A 276 -28.93 7.64 22.92
N TYR A 277 -28.41 7.43 21.71
CA TYR A 277 -28.56 8.36 20.58
C TYR A 277 -29.79 8.07 19.71
N GLU A 278 -30.58 7.05 20.05
CA GLU A 278 -31.81 6.64 19.36
C GLU A 278 -31.60 6.42 17.85
N LEU A 279 -30.45 5.86 17.46
CA LEU A 279 -30.14 5.56 16.06
C LEU A 279 -31.00 4.41 15.54
N GLU A 280 -31.44 4.52 14.28
CA GLU A 280 -32.24 3.49 13.62
C GLU A 280 -31.37 2.31 13.17
N ASP A 281 -31.93 1.09 13.10
CA ASP A 281 -31.20 -0.13 12.74
C ASP A 281 -30.35 -0.01 11.46
N ASN A 282 -30.86 0.68 10.45
CA ASN A 282 -30.15 0.92 9.20
C ASN A 282 -28.89 1.79 9.39
N THR A 283 -28.95 2.75 10.31
CA THR A 283 -27.81 3.61 10.68
C THR A 283 -26.79 2.84 11.48
N ILE A 284 -27.26 2.01 12.43
CA ILE A 284 -26.40 1.11 13.21
C ILE A 284 -25.61 0.18 12.26
N ASP A 285 -26.30 -0.37 11.25
CA ASP A 285 -25.72 -1.25 10.23
C ASP A 285 -24.54 -0.57 9.51
N PHE A 286 -24.75 0.57 8.85
CA PHE A 286 -23.64 1.19 8.13
C PHE A 286 -22.55 1.77 9.06
N ILE A 287 -22.88 2.23 10.27
CA ILE A 287 -21.86 2.75 11.20
C ILE A 287 -20.98 1.60 11.72
N GLY A 288 -21.57 0.49 12.17
CA GLY A 288 -20.84 -0.67 12.66
C GLY A 288 -19.95 -1.30 11.60
N HIS A 289 -20.50 -1.47 10.40
CA HIS A 289 -19.86 -2.23 9.34
C HIS A 289 -18.98 -1.36 8.43
N ALA A 290 -19.40 -0.14 8.08
CA ALA A 290 -18.68 0.69 7.11
C ALA A 290 -17.78 1.77 7.73
N LEU A 291 -17.95 2.11 9.02
CA LEU A 291 -17.07 3.04 9.73
C LEU A 291 -16.21 2.33 10.78
N ALA A 292 -16.83 1.56 11.67
CA ALA A 292 -16.09 0.80 12.69
C ALA A 292 -15.45 -0.50 12.13
N LEU A 293 -15.84 -0.91 10.92
CA LEU A 293 -15.31 -2.07 10.20
C LEU A 293 -15.41 -3.39 10.99
N HIS A 294 -16.51 -3.57 11.73
CA HIS A 294 -16.86 -4.88 12.25
C HIS A 294 -17.41 -5.76 11.13
N SER A 295 -17.09 -7.05 11.14
CA SER A 295 -17.55 -8.02 10.12
C SER A 295 -18.90 -8.66 10.45
N ASN A 296 -19.35 -8.51 11.69
CA ASN A 296 -20.63 -9.00 12.20
C ASN A 296 -21.08 -8.21 13.43
N ASP A 297 -22.34 -8.41 13.84
CA ASP A 297 -22.99 -7.67 14.93
C ASP A 297 -22.51 -8.05 16.35
N SER A 298 -21.56 -8.97 16.53
CA SER A 298 -21.13 -9.39 17.88
C SER A 298 -20.57 -8.23 18.71
N TYR A 299 -20.10 -7.16 18.06
CA TYR A 299 -19.60 -5.95 18.72
C TYR A 299 -20.68 -5.22 19.53
N LEU A 300 -21.96 -5.39 19.18
CA LEU A 300 -23.07 -4.71 19.87
C LEU A 300 -23.15 -5.09 21.36
N ASP A 301 -22.78 -6.32 21.69
CA ASP A 301 -22.79 -6.85 23.06
C ASP A 301 -21.41 -6.73 23.76
N GLN A 302 -20.42 -6.12 23.10
CA GLN A 302 -19.09 -5.86 23.66
C GLN A 302 -18.98 -4.43 24.22
N PRO A 303 -17.99 -4.15 25.09
CA PRO A 303 -17.73 -2.80 25.58
C PRO A 303 -17.59 -1.78 24.45
N ALA A 304 -18.24 -0.62 24.60
CA ALA A 304 -18.32 0.41 23.57
C ALA A 304 -16.98 1.07 23.20
N MET A 305 -15.95 0.94 24.04
CA MET A 305 -14.64 1.59 23.85
C MET A 305 -13.99 1.24 22.51
N ASP A 306 -13.93 -0.05 22.14
CA ASP A 306 -13.30 -0.47 20.88
C ASP A 306 -14.05 0.08 19.67
N PHE A 307 -15.39 0.03 19.71
CA PHE A 307 -16.28 0.59 18.69
C PHE A 307 -16.03 2.09 18.47
N VAL A 308 -15.97 2.88 19.55
CA VAL A 308 -15.68 4.34 19.45
C VAL A 308 -14.26 4.60 18.94
N LYS A 309 -13.26 3.85 19.40
CA LYS A 309 -11.86 3.99 18.92
C LYS A 309 -11.74 3.69 17.42
N ARG A 310 -12.41 2.65 16.91
CA ARG A 310 -12.45 2.32 15.48
C ARG A 310 -13.07 3.44 14.65
N MET A 311 -14.18 4.01 15.12
CA MET A 311 -14.82 5.13 14.44
C MET A 311 -13.95 6.39 14.45
N LYS A 312 -13.29 6.71 15.57
CA LYS A 312 -12.31 7.81 15.64
C LYS A 312 -11.17 7.59 14.65
N LEU A 313 -10.60 6.38 14.61
CA LEU A 313 -9.54 6.01 13.67
C LEU A 313 -9.96 6.23 12.22
N TYR A 314 -11.19 5.85 11.86
CA TYR A 314 -11.74 6.12 10.52
C TYR A 314 -11.80 7.62 10.23
N ALA A 315 -12.39 8.41 11.14
CA ALA A 315 -12.55 9.86 10.96
C ALA A 315 -11.21 10.59 10.85
N GLU A 316 -10.25 10.26 11.72
CA GLU A 316 -8.90 10.81 11.70
C GLU A 316 -8.14 10.42 10.42
N SER A 317 -8.31 9.17 9.97
CA SER A 317 -7.71 8.69 8.72
C SER A 317 -8.26 9.43 7.49
N LEU A 318 -9.58 9.66 7.45
CA LEU A 318 -10.23 10.43 6.38
C LEU A 318 -9.74 11.88 6.34
N ALA A 319 -9.56 12.50 7.51
CA ALA A 319 -9.10 13.88 7.62
C ALA A 319 -7.65 14.07 7.12
N ARG A 320 -6.84 13.01 7.12
CA ARG A 320 -5.42 13.09 6.80
C ARG A 320 -5.11 13.39 5.32
N PHE A 321 -5.84 12.77 4.39
CA PHE A 321 -5.51 12.85 2.96
C PHE A 321 -6.53 13.62 2.11
N GLN A 322 -7.67 14.04 2.67
CA GLN A 322 -8.73 14.80 1.97
C GLN A 322 -9.16 14.19 0.62
N ALA A 323 -8.98 12.87 0.44
CA ALA A 323 -9.10 12.17 -0.84
C ALA A 323 -10.40 11.34 -0.95
N GLY A 324 -11.39 11.60 -0.10
CA GLY A 324 -12.70 10.96 -0.17
C GLY A 324 -12.84 9.60 0.54
N SER A 325 -11.74 9.02 1.03
CA SER A 325 -11.73 7.80 1.85
C SER A 325 -10.66 7.86 2.96
N PRO A 326 -10.74 7.00 4.00
CA PRO A 326 -9.70 6.89 5.04
C PRO A 326 -8.53 5.98 4.62
N TYR A 327 -8.49 5.53 3.37
CA TYR A 327 -7.61 4.45 2.94
C TYR A 327 -6.50 4.96 2.03
N ILE A 328 -5.35 4.28 2.12
CA ILE A 328 -4.25 4.39 1.17
C ILE A 328 -3.86 3.00 0.66
N TYR A 329 -3.21 2.99 -0.50
CA TYR A 329 -2.69 1.79 -1.12
C TYR A 329 -1.32 2.06 -1.75
N PRO A 330 -0.35 1.13 -1.66
CA PRO A 330 0.94 1.29 -2.32
C PRO A 330 0.77 1.26 -3.85
N LEU A 331 1.50 2.14 -4.53
CA LEU A 331 1.72 1.99 -5.97
C LEU A 331 2.44 0.65 -6.22
N TYR A 332 2.08 -0.01 -7.31
CA TYR A 332 2.53 -1.36 -7.68
C TYR A 332 2.00 -2.50 -6.79
N GLY A 333 1.07 -2.21 -5.87
CA GLY A 333 0.39 -3.23 -5.09
C GLY A 333 1.13 -3.65 -3.81
N LEU A 334 0.54 -4.61 -3.10
CA LEU A 334 1.00 -5.01 -1.76
C LEU A 334 2.31 -5.79 -1.78
N GLY A 335 2.71 -6.32 -2.93
CA GLY A 335 4.01 -6.96 -3.12
C GLY A 335 5.21 -6.08 -2.74
N GLU A 336 5.05 -4.75 -2.74
CA GLU A 336 6.09 -3.80 -2.32
C GLU A 336 6.34 -3.82 -0.81
N LEU A 337 5.34 -4.17 0.01
CA LEU A 337 5.47 -4.16 1.46
C LEU A 337 6.44 -5.24 1.97
N PRO A 338 6.28 -6.55 1.61
CA PRO A 338 7.27 -7.57 1.96
C PRO A 338 8.69 -7.21 1.49
N GLN A 339 8.83 -6.66 0.27
CA GLN A 339 10.13 -6.27 -0.29
C GLN A 339 10.78 -5.14 0.53
N ALA A 340 10.02 -4.12 0.94
CA ALA A 340 10.53 -3.02 1.75
C ALA A 340 11.03 -3.51 3.13
N PHE A 341 10.30 -4.44 3.76
CA PHE A 341 10.73 -5.04 5.03
C PHE A 341 11.89 -6.02 4.86
N ALA A 342 11.96 -6.76 3.75
CA ALA A 342 13.10 -7.59 3.43
C ALA A 342 14.38 -6.75 3.28
N ARG A 343 14.27 -5.62 2.57
CA ARG A 343 15.35 -4.63 2.48
C ARG A 343 15.73 -4.07 3.85
N LEU A 344 14.76 -3.73 4.69
CA LEU A 344 15.04 -3.26 6.05
C LEU A 344 15.84 -4.30 6.84
N SER A 345 15.36 -5.54 6.87
CA SER A 345 16.03 -6.61 7.61
C SER A 345 17.47 -6.81 7.10
N ALA A 346 17.68 -6.80 5.78
CA ALA A 346 19.01 -6.90 5.18
C ALA A 346 19.97 -5.76 5.58
N VAL A 347 19.48 -4.52 5.65
CA VAL A 347 20.28 -3.36 6.13
C VAL A 347 20.78 -3.56 7.56
N TYR A 348 20.03 -4.29 8.38
CA TYR A 348 20.37 -4.59 9.77
C TYR A 348 21.02 -5.98 9.94
N GLY A 349 21.52 -6.59 8.85
CA GLY A 349 22.26 -7.85 8.87
C GLY A 349 21.40 -9.12 8.80
N GLY A 350 20.11 -8.99 8.54
CA GLY A 350 19.24 -10.12 8.20
C GLY A 350 19.62 -10.75 6.86
N THR A 351 19.47 -12.07 6.74
CA THR A 351 19.74 -12.79 5.49
C THR A 351 18.43 -13.33 4.91
N TYR A 352 18.16 -13.08 3.62
CA TYR A 352 16.96 -13.58 2.93
C TYR A 352 17.34 -14.66 1.91
N MET A 353 16.59 -15.75 1.88
CA MET A 353 16.77 -16.86 0.94
C MET A 353 15.43 -17.32 0.38
N LEU A 354 15.18 -17.02 -0.89
CA LEU A 354 14.05 -17.58 -1.64
C LEU A 354 14.42 -18.93 -2.27
N ASN A 355 13.42 -19.63 -2.78
CA ASN A 355 13.55 -20.91 -3.47
C ASN A 355 14.32 -21.95 -2.63
N LYS A 356 13.98 -22.03 -1.34
CA LYS A 356 14.51 -23.02 -0.40
C LYS A 356 13.47 -24.11 -0.14
N PRO A 357 13.43 -25.17 -0.97
CA PRO A 357 12.42 -26.21 -0.85
C PRO A 357 12.63 -27.03 0.41
N GLN A 358 11.54 -27.62 0.92
CA GLN A 358 11.57 -28.58 2.03
C GLN A 358 12.15 -28.02 3.34
N CYS A 359 11.92 -26.73 3.64
CA CYS A 359 12.22 -26.17 4.96
C CYS A 359 11.48 -26.96 6.06
N GLN A 360 12.23 -27.77 6.80
CA GLN A 360 11.75 -28.59 7.90
C GLN A 360 12.21 -28.00 9.23
N VAL A 361 11.28 -27.74 10.13
CA VAL A 361 11.59 -27.27 11.49
C VAL A 361 12.06 -28.45 12.33
N GLU A 362 13.26 -28.32 12.92
CA GLU A 362 13.87 -29.37 13.75
C GLU A 362 13.64 -29.09 15.23
N PHE A 363 13.26 -30.14 15.98
CA PHE A 363 12.99 -30.06 17.41
C PHE A 363 13.99 -30.92 18.21
N GLY A 364 14.45 -30.38 19.34
CA GLY A 364 15.26 -31.08 20.31
C GLY A 364 14.46 -32.11 21.12
N GLY A 365 15.16 -32.91 21.92
CA GLY A 365 14.53 -33.92 22.80
C GLY A 365 13.64 -33.32 23.90
N ASP A 366 13.78 -32.02 24.18
CA ASP A 366 12.93 -31.25 25.09
C ASP A 366 11.69 -30.64 24.39
N GLY A 367 11.54 -30.86 23.09
CA GLY A 367 10.41 -30.36 22.29
C GLY A 367 10.57 -28.92 21.81
N LYS A 368 11.70 -28.25 22.07
CA LYS A 368 11.99 -26.90 21.58
C LYS A 368 12.61 -26.93 20.20
N VAL A 369 12.36 -25.89 19.42
CA VAL A 369 13.04 -25.72 18.14
C VAL A 369 14.56 -25.58 18.34
N ILE A 370 15.33 -26.23 17.47
CA ILE A 370 16.80 -26.16 17.47
C ILE A 370 17.38 -25.67 16.14
N GLY A 371 16.57 -25.61 15.09
CA GLY A 371 17.00 -25.20 13.77
C GLY A 371 15.97 -25.46 12.68
N VAL A 372 16.35 -25.12 11.45
CA VAL A 372 15.58 -25.44 10.25
C VAL A 372 16.51 -26.11 9.24
N THR A 373 16.09 -27.27 8.74
CA THR A 373 16.78 -28.01 7.68
C THR A 373 16.18 -27.68 6.32
N SER A 374 17.03 -27.40 5.33
CA SER A 374 16.64 -27.23 3.93
C SER A 374 17.74 -27.81 3.06
N GLU A 375 17.39 -28.59 2.04
CA GLU A 375 18.35 -29.18 1.09
C GLU A 375 19.48 -30.01 1.76
N GLY A 376 19.20 -30.59 2.94
CA GLY A 376 20.17 -31.39 3.71
C GLY A 376 21.10 -30.59 4.63
N GLU A 377 20.96 -29.26 4.67
CA GLU A 377 21.71 -28.37 5.55
C GLU A 377 20.80 -27.81 6.65
N THR A 378 21.29 -27.77 7.90
CA THR A 378 20.53 -27.26 9.05
C THR A 378 21.13 -25.97 9.58
N ALA A 379 20.35 -24.89 9.55
CA ALA A 379 20.67 -23.63 10.24
C ALA A 379 20.13 -23.69 11.68
N LYS A 380 20.98 -23.44 12.68
CA LYS A 380 20.57 -23.48 14.09
C LYS A 380 19.89 -22.19 14.51
N CYS A 381 18.89 -22.30 15.39
CA CYS A 381 18.23 -21.12 15.94
C CYS A 381 17.64 -21.36 17.32
N LYS A 382 17.30 -20.24 18.00
CA LYS A 382 16.64 -20.27 19.31
C LYS A 382 15.11 -20.21 19.19
N LYS A 383 14.60 -19.60 18.12
CA LYS A 383 13.17 -19.37 17.86
C LYS A 383 12.87 -19.47 16.37
N VAL A 384 11.67 -19.92 16.04
CA VAL A 384 11.14 -19.90 14.66
C VAL A 384 9.88 -19.07 14.59
N VAL A 385 9.80 -18.19 13.60
CA VAL A 385 8.56 -17.52 13.17
C VAL A 385 8.15 -18.13 11.84
N CYS A 386 6.87 -18.46 11.65
CA CYS A 386 6.43 -18.98 10.35
C CYS A 386 4.94 -18.76 10.08
N ASP A 387 4.57 -18.83 8.80
CA ASP A 387 3.17 -18.98 8.42
C ASP A 387 2.66 -20.43 8.66
N PRO A 388 1.33 -20.66 8.71
CA PRO A 388 0.74 -21.98 8.97
C PRO A 388 1.24 -23.13 8.09
N SER A 389 1.71 -22.84 6.88
CA SER A 389 2.08 -23.88 5.90
C SER A 389 3.38 -24.61 6.23
N TYR A 390 4.19 -24.10 7.17
CA TYR A 390 5.44 -24.73 7.61
C TYR A 390 5.26 -25.67 8.80
N LEU A 391 4.18 -25.52 9.58
CA LEU A 391 3.88 -26.34 10.75
C LEU A 391 2.39 -26.77 10.77
N PRO A 392 1.94 -27.56 9.78
CA PRO A 392 0.52 -27.92 9.64
C PRO A 392 -0.05 -28.69 10.83
N ASP A 393 0.78 -29.44 11.56
CA ASP A 393 0.37 -30.21 12.75
C ASP A 393 0.20 -29.33 14.02
N LYS A 394 0.57 -28.05 13.95
CA LYS A 394 0.51 -27.08 15.06
C LYS A 394 -0.49 -25.95 14.82
N VAL A 395 -1.39 -26.14 13.85
CA VAL A 395 -2.44 -25.20 13.50
C VAL A 395 -3.78 -25.90 13.40
N GLN A 396 -4.86 -25.15 13.61
CA GLN A 396 -6.23 -25.61 13.38
C GLN A 396 -6.92 -24.74 12.34
N LYS A 397 -7.67 -25.37 11.43
CA LYS A 397 -8.56 -24.68 10.51
C LYS A 397 -9.71 -24.07 11.31
N VAL A 398 -9.93 -22.76 11.15
CA VAL A 398 -11.00 -22.01 11.82
C VAL A 398 -12.06 -21.50 10.86
N GLY A 399 -11.79 -21.50 9.56
CA GLY A 399 -12.72 -21.01 8.56
C GLY A 399 -12.21 -21.20 7.14
N LYS A 400 -12.90 -20.54 6.22
CA LYS A 400 -12.62 -20.53 4.79
C LYS A 400 -13.06 -19.17 4.25
N VAL A 401 -12.37 -18.65 3.26
CA VAL A 401 -12.71 -17.38 2.60
C VAL A 401 -12.95 -17.66 1.13
N ALA A 402 -14.06 -17.14 0.61
CA ALA A 402 -14.38 -17.15 -0.80
C ALA A 402 -13.96 -15.83 -1.44
N ARG A 403 -13.39 -15.89 -2.66
CA ARG A 403 -13.01 -14.71 -3.42
C ARG A 403 -13.31 -14.84 -4.91
N ALA A 404 -13.72 -13.73 -5.51
CA ALA A 404 -13.74 -13.51 -6.95
C ALA A 404 -12.73 -12.42 -7.31
N ILE A 405 -11.86 -12.67 -8.27
CA ILE A 405 -10.93 -11.71 -8.87
C ILE A 405 -11.48 -11.34 -10.23
N CYS A 406 -11.78 -10.07 -10.46
CA CYS A 406 -12.46 -9.58 -11.64
C CYS A 406 -11.61 -8.53 -12.35
N ILE A 407 -11.35 -8.74 -13.65
CA ILE A 407 -10.71 -7.74 -14.51
C ILE A 407 -11.82 -6.99 -15.26
N MET A 408 -11.75 -5.66 -15.25
CA MET A 408 -12.78 -4.80 -15.84
C MET A 408 -12.14 -3.68 -16.67
N SER A 409 -12.95 -3.08 -17.55
CA SER A 409 -12.55 -1.95 -18.42
C SER A 409 -13.25 -0.63 -18.07
N HIS A 410 -13.83 -0.54 -16.87
CA HIS A 410 -14.56 0.64 -16.40
C HIS A 410 -14.54 0.68 -14.86
N PRO A 411 -14.79 1.85 -14.23
CA PRO A 411 -14.97 1.94 -12.79
C PRO A 411 -16.25 1.22 -12.36
N ILE A 412 -16.35 0.91 -11.07
CA ILE A 412 -17.55 0.29 -10.51
C ILE A 412 -18.74 1.26 -10.67
N PRO A 413 -19.91 0.78 -11.14
CA PRO A 413 -21.12 1.61 -11.17
C PRO A 413 -21.43 2.24 -9.80
N ASP A 414 -22.00 3.44 -9.81
CA ASP A 414 -22.41 4.18 -8.61
C ASP A 414 -21.27 4.51 -7.61
N THR A 415 -20.01 4.53 -8.06
CA THR A 415 -18.85 4.96 -7.24
C THR A 415 -18.22 6.28 -7.72
N ASP A 416 -18.99 7.22 -8.27
CA ASP A 416 -18.50 8.53 -8.74
C ASP A 416 -17.28 8.43 -9.69
N GLU A 417 -17.26 7.43 -10.59
CA GLU A 417 -16.14 7.14 -11.51
C GLU A 417 -14.78 6.89 -10.80
N SER A 418 -14.81 6.43 -9.55
CA SER A 418 -13.61 6.13 -8.76
C SER A 418 -12.68 5.13 -9.45
N HIS A 419 -11.38 5.46 -9.50
CA HIS A 419 -10.31 4.58 -9.96
C HIS A 419 -9.88 3.54 -8.91
N SER A 420 -10.33 3.73 -7.68
CA SER A 420 -10.14 2.85 -6.55
C SER A 420 -11.24 3.04 -5.52
N ALA A 421 -11.77 1.93 -5.00
CA ALA A 421 -12.93 1.98 -4.13
C ALA A 421 -12.95 0.82 -3.15
N GLN A 422 -13.46 1.10 -1.95
CA GLN A 422 -13.94 0.07 -1.03
C GLN A 422 -15.47 0.13 -0.99
N VAL A 423 -16.14 -1.02 -1.14
CA VAL A 423 -17.57 -1.16 -0.89
C VAL A 423 -17.78 -2.24 0.16
N ILE A 424 -18.47 -1.90 1.23
CA ILE A 424 -18.83 -2.85 2.29
C ILE A 424 -20.29 -3.24 2.09
N LEU A 425 -20.55 -4.54 2.07
CA LEU A 425 -21.89 -5.12 1.96
C LEU A 425 -22.24 -5.76 3.30
N PRO A 426 -22.93 -5.04 4.19
CA PRO A 426 -23.26 -5.54 5.51
C PRO A 426 -24.08 -6.83 5.44
N GLN A 427 -23.79 -7.77 6.32
CA GLN A 427 -24.38 -9.10 6.31
C GLN A 427 -25.91 -9.12 6.30
N LYS A 428 -26.54 -8.18 7.03
CA LYS A 428 -28.00 -8.04 7.12
C LYS A 428 -28.63 -7.69 5.78
N GLN A 429 -27.93 -6.94 4.93
CA GLN A 429 -28.41 -6.57 3.60
C GLN A 429 -28.44 -7.77 2.64
N LEU A 430 -27.63 -8.80 2.92
CA LEU A 430 -27.48 -10.00 2.09
C LEU A 430 -28.06 -11.27 2.73
N GLY A 431 -28.58 -11.20 3.96
CA GLY A 431 -29.04 -12.37 4.71
C GLY A 431 -27.91 -13.34 5.09
N ARG A 432 -26.71 -12.81 5.29
CA ARG A 432 -25.47 -13.55 5.63
C ARG A 432 -25.16 -13.47 7.13
N LYS A 433 -24.17 -14.24 7.58
CA LYS A 433 -23.57 -14.21 8.92
C LYS A 433 -22.30 -13.38 9.00
N SER A 434 -21.67 -13.10 7.87
CA SER A 434 -20.53 -12.21 7.74
C SER A 434 -20.76 -11.22 6.60
N ASP A 435 -20.11 -10.06 6.71
CA ASP A 435 -20.09 -9.10 5.62
C ASP A 435 -19.41 -9.68 4.37
N MET A 436 -19.73 -9.05 3.24
CA MET A 436 -19.00 -9.19 1.98
C MET A 436 -18.32 -7.86 1.65
N TYR A 437 -17.15 -7.96 1.04
CA TYR A 437 -16.30 -6.82 0.73
C TYR A 437 -16.04 -6.75 -0.76
N LEU A 438 -16.05 -5.53 -1.28
CA LEU A 438 -15.61 -5.20 -2.62
C LEU A 438 -14.40 -4.29 -2.51
N PHE A 439 -13.27 -4.74 -3.04
CA PHE A 439 -12.04 -3.96 -3.18
C PHE A 439 -11.81 -3.66 -4.66
N CYS A 440 -11.41 -2.45 -5.01
CA CYS A 440 -11.01 -2.13 -6.39
C CYS A 440 -9.82 -1.18 -6.42
N CYS A 441 -8.85 -1.51 -7.28
CA CYS A 441 -7.79 -0.63 -7.72
C CYS A 441 -7.67 -0.72 -9.25
N SER A 442 -6.97 0.23 -9.86
CA SER A 442 -6.82 0.29 -11.32
C SER A 442 -5.41 0.71 -11.71
N TYR A 443 -5.22 0.99 -12.99
CA TYR A 443 -3.98 1.53 -13.53
C TYR A 443 -3.44 2.77 -12.83
N THR A 444 -4.26 3.55 -12.11
CA THR A 444 -3.78 4.70 -11.32
C THR A 444 -2.90 4.30 -10.14
N HIS A 445 -2.97 3.02 -9.73
CA HIS A 445 -2.13 2.43 -8.70
C HIS A 445 -0.99 1.57 -9.29
N ASN A 446 -0.81 1.58 -10.62
CA ASN A 446 0.15 0.75 -11.34
C ASN A 446 -0.01 -0.76 -11.09
N VAL A 447 -1.24 -1.21 -10.82
CA VAL A 447 -1.58 -2.64 -10.65
C VAL A 447 -2.17 -3.27 -11.89
N ALA A 448 -2.51 -2.46 -12.91
CA ALA A 448 -3.09 -2.92 -14.17
C ALA A 448 -2.69 -1.98 -15.34
N PRO A 449 -2.79 -2.43 -16.60
CA PRO A 449 -2.63 -1.58 -17.79
C PRO A 449 -3.63 -0.41 -17.82
N LYS A 450 -3.26 0.67 -18.51
CA LYS A 450 -4.13 1.85 -18.67
C LYS A 450 -5.53 1.46 -19.15
N GLY A 451 -6.55 1.95 -18.45
CA GLY A 451 -7.96 1.66 -18.72
C GLY A 451 -8.49 0.37 -18.07
N LYS A 452 -7.64 -0.42 -17.39
CA LYS A 452 -8.05 -1.64 -16.69
C LYS A 452 -8.18 -1.43 -15.19
N TYR A 453 -9.12 -2.18 -14.62
CA TYR A 453 -9.45 -2.22 -13.20
C TYR A 453 -9.37 -3.67 -12.73
N ILE A 454 -8.94 -3.85 -11.48
CA ILE A 454 -8.94 -5.14 -10.80
C ILE A 454 -9.82 -4.98 -9.57
N ALA A 455 -10.97 -5.66 -9.59
CA ALA A 455 -11.90 -5.70 -8.50
C ALA A 455 -11.87 -7.09 -7.84
N PHE A 456 -12.07 -7.10 -6.53
CA PHE A 456 -12.16 -8.32 -5.75
C PHE A 456 -13.44 -8.31 -4.95
N VAL A 457 -14.16 -9.42 -4.98
CA VAL A 457 -15.32 -9.66 -4.12
C VAL A 457 -14.94 -10.77 -3.15
N SER A 458 -14.94 -10.50 -1.85
CA SER A 458 -14.54 -11.47 -0.82
C SER A 458 -15.52 -11.56 0.33
N ALA A 459 -15.67 -12.75 0.90
CA ALA A 459 -16.45 -12.97 2.11
C ALA A 459 -15.95 -14.21 2.86
N GLU A 460 -16.25 -14.31 4.15
CA GLU A 460 -16.12 -15.58 4.86
C GLU A 460 -17.07 -16.59 4.23
N ALA A 461 -16.56 -17.77 3.87
CA ALA A 461 -17.33 -18.76 3.12
C ALA A 461 -18.35 -19.44 4.04
N GLU A 462 -19.63 -19.25 3.73
CA GLU A 462 -20.74 -19.97 4.37
C GLU A 462 -21.10 -21.24 3.60
N THR A 463 -20.58 -21.38 2.37
CA THR A 463 -20.79 -22.53 1.48
C THR A 463 -19.50 -22.93 0.76
N ASP A 464 -19.52 -24.06 0.04
CA ASP A 464 -18.43 -24.48 -0.85
C ASP A 464 -18.60 -23.99 -2.30
N ASN A 465 -19.59 -23.13 -2.59
CA ASN A 465 -19.86 -22.62 -3.92
C ASN A 465 -19.64 -21.09 -3.99
N PRO A 466 -18.39 -20.64 -4.20
CA PRO A 466 -18.04 -19.21 -4.18
C PRO A 466 -18.76 -18.42 -5.28
N GLU A 467 -19.07 -19.03 -6.42
CA GLU A 467 -19.74 -18.33 -7.53
C GLU A 467 -21.16 -17.90 -7.17
N VAL A 468 -21.93 -18.79 -6.54
CA VAL A 468 -23.28 -18.47 -6.06
C VAL A 468 -23.23 -17.50 -4.89
N GLU A 469 -22.30 -17.73 -3.97
CA GLU A 469 -22.18 -16.97 -2.74
C GLU A 469 -21.75 -15.52 -2.97
N LEU A 470 -20.82 -15.27 -3.89
CA LEU A 470 -20.28 -13.94 -4.19
C LEU A 470 -21.07 -13.20 -5.25
N LYS A 471 -22.07 -13.85 -5.86
CA LYS A 471 -22.91 -13.26 -6.92
C LYS A 471 -23.46 -11.86 -6.58
N PRO A 472 -23.98 -11.60 -5.37
CA PRO A 472 -24.48 -10.25 -5.04
C PRO A 472 -23.43 -9.15 -5.18
N GLY A 473 -22.17 -9.42 -4.83
CA GLY A 473 -21.07 -8.47 -4.99
C GLY A 473 -20.57 -8.39 -6.44
N VAL A 474 -20.50 -9.52 -7.15
CA VAL A 474 -20.11 -9.56 -8.57
C VAL A 474 -21.11 -8.80 -9.44
N ASP A 475 -22.41 -8.91 -9.17
CA ASP A 475 -23.45 -8.21 -9.93
C ASP A 475 -23.33 -6.68 -9.81
N LEU A 476 -22.72 -6.15 -8.75
CA LEU A 476 -22.48 -4.72 -8.57
C LEU A 476 -21.34 -4.20 -9.44
N LEU A 477 -20.47 -5.08 -9.96
CA LEU A 477 -19.33 -4.67 -10.77
C LEU A 477 -19.75 -4.19 -12.16
N GLY A 478 -20.93 -4.56 -12.66
CA GLY A 478 -21.31 -4.34 -14.06
C GLY A 478 -20.59 -5.33 -15.00
N PRO A 479 -20.36 -4.98 -16.27
CA PRO A 479 -19.62 -5.84 -17.21
C PRO A 479 -18.20 -6.22 -16.72
N VAL A 480 -17.93 -7.52 -16.63
CA VAL A 480 -16.61 -8.06 -16.24
C VAL A 480 -15.95 -8.68 -17.48
N ASP A 481 -14.68 -8.33 -17.74
CA ASP A 481 -13.92 -8.87 -18.87
C ASP A 481 -13.51 -10.33 -18.60
N GLU A 482 -13.06 -10.61 -17.38
CA GLU A 482 -12.65 -11.95 -16.93
C GLU A 482 -12.84 -12.10 -15.41
N ILE A 483 -13.22 -13.31 -14.96
CA ILE A 483 -13.45 -13.62 -13.54
C ILE A 483 -12.78 -14.93 -13.11
N PHE A 484 -12.12 -14.90 -11.96
CA PHE A 484 -11.50 -16.05 -11.31
C PHE A 484 -12.08 -16.24 -9.92
N PHE A 485 -12.63 -17.42 -9.65
CA PHE A 485 -13.09 -17.79 -8.31
C PHE A 485 -12.01 -18.60 -7.58
N ASP A 486 -11.79 -18.28 -6.32
CA ASP A 486 -10.85 -18.96 -5.43
C ASP A 486 -11.46 -19.15 -4.05
N THR A 487 -10.94 -20.14 -3.32
CA THR A 487 -11.20 -20.29 -1.89
C THR A 487 -9.95 -20.73 -1.18
N TYR A 488 -9.70 -20.19 0.01
CA TYR A 488 -8.59 -20.63 0.86
C TYR A 488 -9.05 -20.82 2.30
N ASP A 489 -8.41 -21.77 2.97
CA ASP A 489 -8.69 -22.09 4.36
C ASP A 489 -7.94 -21.14 5.29
N THR A 490 -8.54 -20.79 6.42
CA THR A 490 -7.93 -19.94 7.44
C THR A 490 -7.55 -20.75 8.66
N PHE A 491 -6.36 -20.49 9.19
CA PHE A 491 -5.75 -21.24 10.28
C PHE A 491 -5.34 -20.33 11.43
N VAL A 492 -5.35 -20.88 12.64
CA VAL A 492 -4.76 -20.26 13.84
C VAL A 492 -3.80 -21.24 14.53
N PRO A 493 -2.75 -20.76 15.21
CA PRO A 493 -1.86 -21.60 16.02
C PRO A 493 -2.63 -22.34 17.11
N THR A 494 -2.23 -23.59 17.35
CA THR A 494 -2.66 -24.40 18.51
C THR A 494 -1.51 -24.76 19.44
N ASN A 495 -0.27 -24.39 19.09
CA ASN A 495 0.90 -24.68 19.89
C ASN A 495 1.05 -23.73 21.09
N ASP A 496 1.77 -24.21 22.11
CA ASP A 496 2.31 -23.38 23.17
C ASP A 496 3.69 -22.85 22.75
N SER A 497 3.70 -21.59 22.30
CA SER A 497 4.91 -20.92 21.81
C SER A 497 6.01 -20.80 22.88
N ASP A 498 5.66 -20.78 24.17
CA ASP A 498 6.65 -20.72 25.24
C ASP A 498 7.33 -22.10 25.44
N ALA A 499 6.57 -23.17 25.21
CA ALA A 499 7.06 -24.54 25.30
C ALA A 499 7.95 -24.93 24.12
N ASP A 500 7.56 -24.63 22.88
CA ASP A 500 8.27 -25.08 21.67
C ASP A 500 9.13 -24.02 20.98
N GLN A 501 8.99 -22.75 21.37
CA GLN A 501 9.68 -21.60 20.75
C GLN A 501 9.35 -21.40 19.26
N CYS A 502 8.16 -21.85 18.83
CA CYS A 502 7.59 -21.59 17.51
C CYS A 502 6.47 -20.55 17.59
N PHE A 503 6.57 -19.50 16.79
CA PHE A 503 5.60 -18.41 16.71
C PHE A 503 4.94 -18.45 15.33
N ILE A 504 3.73 -19.00 15.28
CA ILE A 504 3.01 -19.23 14.02
C ILE A 504 1.99 -18.11 13.82
N SER A 505 2.02 -17.44 12.68
CA SER A 505 1.05 -16.40 12.36
C SER A 505 -0.32 -16.98 12.03
N LYS A 506 -1.38 -16.19 12.22
CA LYS A 506 -2.72 -16.56 11.73
C LYS A 506 -2.80 -16.36 10.22
N SER A 507 -3.67 -17.11 9.54
CA SER A 507 -4.00 -16.78 8.14
C SER A 507 -4.64 -15.39 8.02
N TYR A 508 -4.61 -14.82 6.81
CA TYR A 508 -5.29 -13.55 6.52
C TYR A 508 -6.81 -13.76 6.47
N ASP A 509 -7.55 -12.95 7.22
CA ASP A 509 -9.02 -12.95 7.19
C ASP A 509 -9.59 -12.33 5.91
N ALA A 510 -10.91 -12.41 5.75
CA ALA A 510 -11.65 -11.90 4.60
C ALA A 510 -11.76 -10.36 4.54
N THR A 511 -11.37 -9.64 5.59
CA THR A 511 -11.48 -8.18 5.64
C THR A 511 -10.59 -7.55 4.57
N THR A 512 -10.93 -6.35 4.12
CA THR A 512 -10.15 -5.63 3.11
C THR A 512 -9.27 -4.55 3.72
N HIS A 513 -8.87 -4.70 4.99
CA HIS A 513 -7.92 -3.79 5.66
C HIS A 513 -6.96 -4.53 6.61
N PHE A 514 -5.89 -3.86 7.04
CA PHE A 514 -4.75 -4.51 7.73
C PHE A 514 -4.79 -4.54 9.28
N GLU A 515 -5.75 -3.92 9.95
CA GLU A 515 -5.73 -3.77 11.43
C GLU A 515 -5.56 -5.11 12.19
N SER A 516 -6.34 -6.14 11.84
CA SER A 516 -6.21 -7.48 12.45
C SER A 516 -4.87 -8.14 12.13
N THR A 517 -4.36 -7.92 10.91
CA THR A 517 -3.10 -8.48 10.42
C THR A 517 -1.93 -7.96 11.25
N VAL A 518 -1.88 -6.64 11.51
CA VAL A 518 -0.77 -6.04 12.26
C VAL A 518 -0.88 -6.27 13.76
N THR A 519 -2.10 -6.39 14.29
CA THR A 519 -2.29 -6.77 15.70
C THR A 519 -1.68 -8.15 15.99
N ASP A 520 -1.84 -9.11 15.07
CA ASP A 520 -1.22 -10.44 15.16
C ASP A 520 0.32 -10.37 15.17
N VAL A 521 0.89 -9.53 14.29
CA VAL A 521 2.34 -9.24 14.22
C VAL A 521 2.85 -8.67 15.53
N LEU A 522 2.22 -7.63 16.08
CA LEU A 522 2.67 -6.98 17.30
C LEU A 522 2.56 -7.90 18.52
N ALA A 523 1.52 -8.74 18.59
CA ALA A 523 1.38 -9.74 19.63
C ALA A 523 2.54 -10.76 19.58
N MET A 524 2.90 -11.25 18.39
CA MET A 524 4.06 -12.13 18.23
C MET A 524 5.37 -11.41 18.58
N TYR A 525 5.56 -10.18 18.12
CA TYR A 525 6.75 -9.38 18.44
C TYR A 525 6.94 -9.26 19.95
N THR A 526 5.88 -8.94 20.70
CA THR A 526 5.93 -8.84 22.16
C THR A 526 6.24 -10.18 22.82
N LYS A 527 5.67 -11.29 22.35
CA LYS A 527 6.02 -12.62 22.87
C LYS A 527 7.48 -12.99 22.61
N ILE A 528 8.00 -12.67 21.43
CA ILE A 528 9.38 -13.00 21.03
C ILE A 528 10.40 -12.19 21.82
N THR A 529 10.15 -10.88 22.00
CA THR A 529 11.13 -9.92 22.56
C THR A 529 10.91 -9.61 24.03
N GLY A 530 9.71 -9.85 24.56
CA GLY A 530 9.27 -9.38 25.88
C GLY A 530 8.99 -7.87 25.93
N LYS A 531 9.01 -7.16 24.79
CA LYS A 531 8.84 -5.71 24.70
C LYS A 531 7.52 -5.34 24.02
N VAL A 532 6.89 -4.28 24.49
CA VAL A 532 5.78 -3.63 23.75
C VAL A 532 6.39 -2.60 22.81
N LEU A 533 6.08 -2.69 21.52
CA LEU A 533 6.59 -1.77 20.52
C LEU A 533 5.93 -0.39 20.70
N ASP A 534 6.76 0.65 20.87
CA ASP A 534 6.27 2.02 20.97
C ASP A 534 5.99 2.59 19.58
N LEU A 535 4.71 2.77 19.27
CA LEU A 535 4.22 3.32 18.00
C LEU A 535 3.78 4.79 18.11
N SER A 536 4.27 5.51 19.13
CA SER A 536 4.17 6.97 19.20
C SER A 536 5.08 7.60 18.14
N VAL A 537 4.53 7.75 16.93
CA VAL A 537 5.26 8.30 15.77
C VAL A 537 4.63 9.60 15.31
N ASP A 538 5.47 10.49 14.77
CA ASP A 538 4.99 11.66 14.04
C ASP A 538 4.42 11.21 12.68
N LEU A 539 3.11 11.33 12.53
CA LEU A 539 2.38 10.92 11.34
C LEU A 539 2.67 11.81 10.13
N SER A 540 3.29 12.98 10.28
CA SER A 540 3.65 13.87 9.16
C SER A 540 4.66 13.23 8.19
N ALA A 541 5.41 12.21 8.64
CA ALA A 541 6.45 11.53 7.86
C ALA A 541 5.92 10.59 6.76
N ALA A 542 4.63 10.25 6.76
CA ALA A 542 4.00 9.54 5.65
C ALA A 542 3.06 10.50 4.90
N SER A 543 3.65 11.28 3.98
CA SER A 543 2.89 12.06 3.01
C SER A 543 2.45 11.15 1.86
N ALA A 544 1.15 11.14 1.55
CA ALA A 544 0.70 10.67 0.25
C ALA A 544 1.23 11.65 -0.80
N GLY A 545 1.76 11.14 -1.91
CA GLY A 545 2.13 12.00 -3.03
C GLY A 545 0.87 12.74 -3.49
N ALA A 546 0.82 14.05 -3.29
CA ALA A 546 -0.17 14.87 -3.95
C ALA A 546 0.13 14.80 -5.45
N ASP A 547 -0.86 14.39 -6.25
CA ASP A 547 -0.76 14.31 -7.69
C ASP A 547 -0.16 15.64 -8.23
N GLN A 548 1.00 15.55 -8.89
CA GLN A 548 1.49 16.55 -9.85
C GLN A 548 1.10 16.10 -11.25
#